data_AF-A0A151BPL3-F1
#
_entry.id   AF-A0A151BPL3-F1
#
_cell.length_a   1.000
_cell.length_b   1.000
_cell.length_c   1.000
_cell.angle_alpha   90.00
_cell.angle_beta   90.00
_cell.angle_gamma   90.00
#
_symmetry.space_group_name_H-M   'P 1'
#
loop_
_entity.id
_entity.type
_entity.pdbx_description
1 polymer ?
#
loop_
_entity_poly.entity_id
_entity_poly.type
_entity_poly.pdbx_seq_one_letter_code
_entity_poly.pdbx_strand_id
1 'polypeptide(L)'
;MKMIEGSKALSAPVTSLILLVVPVMLAGGVIMYAYQLTEMRINVEILRLSNQHIWVYDNGTSFAAFVIENLGGRDIVIDKIYVRGVEVPWSTIYYFRNSSSISTELNCPNSTHSWSSFEYTKDKVASFSVANGDITLASGHTLIIFIENPDNISPNDVGTNVGIVIFTENGQYYIECIVKTAEAA
;
A
#
# COMPACT_ATOMS: atom_id res chain seq x y z
N MET A 1 -28.94 -79.53 5.00
CA MET A 1 -29.31 -78.14 4.67
C MET A 1 -28.04 -77.31 4.74
N LYS A 2 -27.39 -77.03 3.60
CA LYS A 2 -26.14 -76.24 3.56
C LYS A 2 -26.52 -74.77 3.42
N MET A 3 -26.21 -73.98 4.45
CA MET A 3 -26.26 -72.51 4.35
C MET A 3 -25.14 -72.07 3.42
N ILE A 4 -25.49 -71.41 2.32
CA ILE A 4 -24.53 -70.80 1.40
C ILE A 4 -24.27 -69.39 1.95
N GLU A 5 -23.05 -69.15 2.45
CA GLU A 5 -22.62 -67.86 2.99
C GLU A 5 -22.57 -66.80 1.87
N GLY A 6 -23.57 -65.91 1.84
CA GLY A 6 -23.73 -64.86 0.83
C GLY A 6 -22.82 -63.63 0.97
N SER A 7 -21.80 -63.66 1.84
CA SER A 7 -20.93 -62.50 2.08
C SER A 7 -20.03 -62.13 0.89
N LYS A 8 -19.75 -63.09 0.00
CA LYS A 8 -18.91 -62.87 -1.19
C LYS A 8 -19.60 -62.10 -2.32
N ALA A 9 -20.93 -62.10 -2.39
CA ALA A 9 -21.68 -61.39 -3.43
C ALA A 9 -21.81 -59.87 -3.16
N LEU A 10 -21.79 -59.44 -1.89
CA LEU A 10 -21.84 -58.02 -1.52
C LEU A 10 -20.47 -57.32 -1.56
N SER A 11 -19.36 -58.07 -1.50
CA SER A 11 -18.01 -57.48 -1.49
C SER A 11 -17.66 -56.75 -2.79
N ALA A 12 -18.12 -57.23 -3.95
CA ALA A 12 -17.83 -56.58 -5.23
C ALA A 12 -18.49 -55.17 -5.35
N PRO A 13 -19.78 -54.98 -5.03
CA PRO A 13 -20.38 -53.65 -4.94
C PRO A 13 -19.71 -52.73 -3.92
N VAL A 14 -19.35 -53.26 -2.74
CA VAL A 14 -18.72 -52.48 -1.66
C VAL A 14 -17.32 -52.00 -2.06
N THR A 15 -16.51 -52.87 -2.68
CA THR A 15 -15.19 -52.48 -3.18
C THR A 15 -15.30 -51.40 -4.26
N SER A 16 -16.28 -51.50 -5.18
CA SER A 16 -16.54 -50.46 -6.17
C SER A 16 -16.94 -49.12 -5.55
N LEU A 17 -17.74 -49.13 -4.47
CA LEU A 17 -18.09 -47.91 -3.74
C LEU A 17 -16.87 -47.30 -3.04
N ILE A 18 -16.03 -48.12 -2.40
CA ILE A 18 -14.79 -47.65 -1.75
C ILE A 18 -13.85 -47.02 -2.79
N LEU A 19 -13.67 -47.69 -3.93
CA LEU A 19 -12.82 -47.22 -5.02
C LEU A 19 -13.34 -45.95 -5.69
N LEU A 20 -14.65 -45.68 -5.62
CA LEU A 20 -15.21 -44.43 -6.13
C LEU A 20 -15.13 -43.31 -5.09
N VAL A 21 -15.54 -43.58 -3.85
CA VAL A 21 -15.75 -42.55 -2.83
C VAL A 21 -14.43 -42.04 -2.27
N VAL A 22 -13.49 -42.93 -1.94
CA VAL A 22 -12.23 -42.53 -1.29
C VAL A 22 -11.42 -41.58 -2.19
N PRO A 23 -11.22 -41.85 -3.49
CA PRO A 23 -10.51 -40.91 -4.35
C PRO A 23 -11.22 -39.57 -4.54
N VAL A 24 -12.56 -39.56 -4.60
CA VAL A 24 -13.33 -38.32 -4.74
C VAL A 24 -13.22 -37.45 -3.48
N MET A 25 -13.27 -38.06 -2.29
CA MET A 25 -13.07 -37.34 -1.03
C MET A 25 -11.65 -36.77 -0.92
N LEU A 26 -10.63 -37.54 -1.29
CA LEU A 26 -9.24 -37.08 -1.29
C LEU A 26 -9.01 -35.97 -2.33
N ALA A 27 -9.58 -36.10 -3.54
CA ALA A 27 -9.49 -35.09 -4.57
C ALA A 27 -10.13 -33.76 -4.12
N GLY A 28 -11.30 -33.81 -3.47
CA GLY A 28 -11.94 -32.62 -2.91
C GLY A 28 -11.06 -31.89 -1.90
N GLY A 29 -10.37 -32.63 -1.02
CA GLY A 29 -9.44 -32.05 -0.04
C GLY A 29 -8.25 -31.33 -0.70
N VAL A 30 -7.65 -31.94 -1.72
CA VAL A 30 -6.52 -31.34 -2.47
C VAL A 30 -6.96 -30.07 -3.21
N ILE A 31 -8.15 -30.11 -3.83
CA ILE A 31 -8.71 -28.96 -4.54
C ILE A 31 -8.97 -27.79 -3.56
N MET A 32 -9.60 -28.05 -2.42
CA MET A 32 -9.86 -27.02 -1.41
C MET A 32 -8.57 -26.40 -0.87
N TYR A 33 -7.55 -27.22 -0.60
CA TYR A 33 -6.24 -26.72 -0.19
C TYR A 33 -5.58 -25.86 -1.28
N ALA A 34 -5.64 -26.29 -2.54
CA ALA A 34 -5.11 -25.52 -3.66
C ALA A 34 -5.83 -24.17 -3.84
N TYR A 35 -7.15 -24.13 -3.64
CA TYR A 35 -7.91 -22.87 -3.63
C TYR A 35 -7.42 -21.93 -2.54
N GLN A 36 -7.30 -22.41 -1.30
CA GLN A 36 -6.83 -21.60 -0.17
C GLN A 36 -5.42 -21.02 -0.42
N LEU A 37 -4.51 -21.83 -0.97
CA LEU A 37 -3.17 -21.35 -1.34
C LEU A 37 -3.19 -20.27 -2.43
N THR A 38 -4.14 -20.35 -3.35
CA THR A 38 -4.28 -19.37 -4.45
C THR A 38 -4.90 -18.07 -3.95
N GLU A 39 -5.92 -18.14 -3.09
CA GLU A 39 -6.58 -16.97 -2.48
C GLU A 39 -5.63 -16.11 -1.64
N MET A 40 -4.67 -16.74 -0.96
CA MET A 40 -3.65 -16.00 -0.20
C MET A 40 -2.68 -15.22 -1.11
N ARG A 41 -2.49 -15.63 -2.37
CA ARG A 41 -1.58 -14.95 -3.32
C ARG A 41 -2.21 -13.75 -4.02
N ILE A 42 -3.54 -13.70 -4.13
CA ILE A 42 -4.26 -12.59 -4.79
C ILE A 42 -4.59 -11.44 -3.83
N ASN A 43 -4.51 -11.65 -2.52
CA ASN A 43 -4.76 -10.63 -1.48
C ASN A 43 -3.46 -10.18 -0.80
N VAL A 44 -2.39 -10.03 -1.56
CA VAL A 44 -1.12 -9.54 -0.99
C VAL A 44 -1.10 -8.02 -1.04
N GLU A 45 -0.56 -7.41 0.02
CA GLU A 45 -0.26 -5.98 0.05
C GLU A 45 0.98 -5.70 -0.79
N ILE A 46 0.84 -4.86 -1.82
CA ILE A 46 1.96 -4.43 -2.65
C ILE A 46 1.83 -2.93 -2.86
N LEU A 47 2.73 -2.17 -2.26
CA LEU A 47 2.80 -0.73 -2.44
C LEU A 47 4.01 -0.32 -3.27
N ARG A 48 3.79 0.68 -4.10
CA ARG A 48 4.86 1.35 -4.82
C ARG A 48 4.93 2.80 -4.37
N LEU A 49 6.09 3.18 -3.87
CA LEU A 49 6.43 4.57 -3.57
C LEU A 49 7.08 5.19 -4.80
N SER A 50 6.66 6.38 -5.17
CA SER A 50 7.19 7.09 -6.34
C SER A 50 7.15 8.61 -6.14
N ASN A 51 7.89 9.33 -6.98
CA ASN A 51 7.82 10.79 -7.10
C ASN A 51 8.07 11.50 -5.76
N GLN A 52 9.10 11.05 -5.06
CA GLN A 52 9.47 11.54 -3.75
C GLN A 52 10.31 12.81 -3.85
N HIS A 53 9.93 13.83 -3.09
CA HIS A 53 10.62 15.11 -3.07
C HIS A 53 10.61 15.69 -1.66
N ILE A 54 11.70 16.36 -1.30
CA ILE A 54 11.78 17.21 -0.12
C ILE A 54 12.32 18.56 -0.58
N TRP A 55 11.58 19.61 -0.26
CA TRP A 55 11.92 20.99 -0.57
C TRP A 55 12.08 21.78 0.71
N VAL A 56 13.06 22.67 0.72
CA VAL A 56 13.30 23.59 1.84
C VAL A 56 13.41 25.00 1.30
N TYR A 57 12.68 25.91 1.93
CA TYR A 57 12.76 27.35 1.71
C TYR A 57 13.79 27.99 2.63
N ASP A 58 14.40 29.09 2.20
CA ASP A 58 15.39 29.85 2.98
C ASP A 58 14.81 30.44 4.28
N ASN A 59 13.49 30.64 4.34
CA ASN A 59 12.79 31.05 5.56
C ASN A 59 12.66 29.94 6.62
N GLY A 60 13.09 28.72 6.31
CA GLY A 60 13.02 27.55 7.20
C GLY A 60 11.79 26.66 7.00
N THR A 61 10.83 27.06 6.17
CA THR A 61 9.68 26.21 5.83
C THR A 61 10.14 25.05 4.96
N SER A 62 9.71 23.84 5.29
CA SER A 62 10.04 22.65 4.50
C SER A 62 8.79 21.87 4.12
N PHE A 63 8.86 21.17 3.00
CA PHE A 63 7.79 20.31 2.50
C PHE A 63 8.38 18.96 2.08
N ALA A 64 7.75 17.88 2.48
CA ALA A 64 8.01 16.56 1.91
C ALA A 64 6.78 16.10 1.12
N ALA A 65 6.98 15.49 -0.04
CA ALA A 65 5.91 14.95 -0.85
C ALA A 65 6.30 13.62 -1.45
N PHE A 66 5.32 12.73 -1.61
CA PHE A 66 5.50 11.45 -2.26
C PHE A 66 4.15 10.87 -2.69
N VAL A 67 4.21 9.92 -3.61
CA VAL A 67 3.05 9.21 -4.13
C VAL A 67 3.12 7.75 -3.70
N ILE A 68 2.01 7.24 -3.18
CA ILE A 68 1.83 5.82 -2.88
C ILE A 68 0.81 5.25 -3.86
N GLU A 69 1.17 4.19 -4.57
CA GLU A 69 0.26 3.44 -5.43
C GLU A 69 -0.01 2.08 -4.80
N ASN A 70 -1.28 1.72 -4.61
CA ASN A 70 -1.66 0.38 -4.16
C ASN A 70 -1.82 -0.55 -5.37
N LEU A 71 -0.82 -1.40 -5.59
CA LEU A 71 -0.79 -2.42 -6.65
C LEU A 71 -1.24 -3.79 -6.15
N GLY A 72 -1.44 -3.93 -4.84
CA GLY A 72 -1.94 -5.15 -4.21
C GLY A 72 -3.43 -5.37 -4.48
N GLY A 73 -3.92 -6.57 -4.22
CA GLY A 73 -5.34 -6.92 -4.37
C GLY A 73 -6.20 -6.60 -3.14
N ARG A 74 -5.63 -5.97 -2.11
CA ARG A 74 -6.31 -5.60 -0.87
C ARG A 74 -6.14 -4.12 -0.54
N ASP A 75 -7.09 -3.59 0.22
CA ASP A 75 -6.99 -2.25 0.76
C ASP A 75 -5.91 -2.20 1.85
N ILE A 76 -5.21 -1.07 1.92
CA ILE A 76 -4.16 -0.83 2.92
C ILE A 76 -4.61 0.23 3.93
N VAL A 77 -4.01 0.16 5.10
CA VAL A 77 -4.14 1.17 6.16
C VAL A 77 -2.74 1.64 6.52
N ILE A 78 -2.51 2.95 6.39
CA ILE A 78 -1.27 3.61 6.75
C ILE A 78 -1.42 4.12 8.18
N ASP A 79 -0.54 3.66 9.06
CA ASP A 79 -0.56 3.93 10.50
C ASP A 79 0.42 5.03 10.90
N LYS A 80 1.62 5.08 10.30
CA LYS A 80 2.64 6.08 10.64
C LYS A 80 3.53 6.43 9.47
N ILE A 81 4.04 7.66 9.47
CA ILE A 81 5.00 8.14 8.48
C ILE A 81 6.17 8.78 9.21
N TYR A 82 7.38 8.38 8.86
CA TYR A 82 8.62 8.89 9.43
C TYR A 82 9.41 9.61 8.33
N VAL A 83 9.92 10.79 8.64
CA VAL A 83 10.82 11.54 7.75
C VAL A 83 12.10 11.80 8.54
N ARG A 84 13.26 11.49 7.96
CA ARG A 84 14.57 11.61 8.64
C ARG A 84 14.63 10.84 9.98
N GLY A 85 13.89 9.74 10.09
CA GLY A 85 13.82 8.93 11.31
C GLY A 85 12.98 9.51 12.45
N VAL A 86 12.25 10.61 12.22
CA VAL A 86 11.31 11.20 13.17
C VAL A 86 9.88 10.99 12.67
N GLU A 87 8.96 10.66 13.58
CA GLU A 87 7.54 10.51 13.27
C GLU A 87 6.90 11.86 12.94
N VAL A 88 6.15 11.90 11.85
CA VAL A 88 5.45 13.10 11.41
C VAL A 88 4.05 13.13 12.04
N PRO A 89 3.66 14.24 12.71
CA PRO A 89 2.30 14.39 13.24
C PRO A 89 1.24 14.42 12.13
N TRP A 90 0.12 13.71 12.31
CA TRP A 90 -0.98 13.71 11.33
C TRP A 90 -1.51 15.09 10.93
N SER A 91 -1.48 16.06 11.86
CA SER A 91 -1.96 17.42 11.62
C SER A 91 -1.18 18.18 10.54
N THR A 92 0.04 17.74 10.22
CA THR A 92 0.87 18.36 9.17
C THR A 92 0.82 17.58 7.85
N ILE A 93 0.07 16.48 7.80
CA ILE A 93 -0.06 15.61 6.64
C ILE A 93 -1.32 15.97 5.88
N TYR A 94 -1.13 16.32 4.62
CA TYR A 94 -2.18 16.66 3.68
C TYR A 94 -2.21 15.61 2.58
N TYR A 95 -3.38 15.00 2.36
CA TYR A 95 -3.50 13.91 1.41
C TYR A 95 -4.63 14.12 0.41
N PHE A 96 -4.46 13.52 -0.77
CA PHE A 96 -5.49 13.43 -1.81
C PHE A 96 -5.50 12.02 -2.39
N ARG A 97 -6.70 11.45 -2.53
CA ARG A 97 -6.90 10.13 -3.14
C ARG A 97 -7.25 10.31 -4.61
N ASN A 98 -6.46 9.69 -5.47
CA ASN A 98 -6.69 9.63 -6.90
C ASN A 98 -6.98 8.17 -7.34
N SER A 99 -7.81 8.00 -8.36
CA SER A 99 -8.17 6.69 -8.91
C SER A 99 -7.23 6.22 -10.04
N SER A 100 -6.18 6.99 -10.33
CA SER A 100 -5.23 6.73 -11.42
C SER A 100 -3.80 6.97 -10.96
N SER A 101 -2.86 6.27 -11.59
CA SER A 101 -1.44 6.48 -11.41
C SER A 101 -1.01 7.87 -11.88
N ILE A 102 0.10 8.35 -11.33
CA ILE A 102 0.67 9.66 -11.66
C ILE A 102 1.98 9.44 -12.40
N SER A 103 2.06 9.96 -13.61
CA SER A 103 3.25 9.87 -14.47
C SER A 103 4.07 11.16 -14.52
N THR A 104 3.54 12.26 -13.99
CA THR A 104 4.13 13.60 -13.99
C THR A 104 4.70 13.94 -12.62
N GLU A 105 5.74 14.78 -12.56
CA GLU A 105 6.40 15.14 -11.30
C GLU A 105 5.48 15.95 -10.36
N LEU A 106 5.69 15.82 -9.05
CA LEU A 106 4.96 16.63 -8.06
C LEU A 106 5.54 18.05 -8.01
N ASN A 107 4.65 19.04 -7.97
CA ASN A 107 5.04 20.45 -7.87
C ASN A 107 5.37 20.82 -6.41
N CYS A 108 6.38 21.68 -6.22
CA CYS A 108 6.66 22.26 -4.91
C CYS A 108 5.52 23.21 -4.49
N PRO A 109 4.92 23.06 -3.30
CA PRO A 109 3.97 24.03 -2.78
C PRO A 109 4.65 25.36 -2.49
N ASN A 110 4.00 26.48 -2.79
CA ASN A 110 4.50 27.81 -2.40
C ASN A 110 4.61 27.92 -0.87
N SER A 111 5.57 28.72 -0.38
CA SER A 111 5.73 28.96 1.08
C SER A 111 4.46 29.42 1.78
N THR A 112 3.57 30.10 1.06
CA THR A 112 2.20 30.41 1.51
C THR A 112 1.26 29.88 0.44
N HIS A 113 0.74 28.67 0.63
CA HIS A 113 -0.20 28.06 -0.32
C HIS A 113 -1.51 27.74 0.38
N SER A 114 -2.55 27.54 -0.43
CA SER A 114 -3.80 26.95 0.04
C SER A 114 -3.86 25.51 -0.41
N TRP A 115 -4.22 24.62 0.50
CA TRP A 115 -4.52 23.22 0.19
C TRP A 115 -5.83 23.04 -0.59
N SER A 116 -6.61 24.11 -0.77
CA SER A 116 -7.77 24.14 -1.66
C SER A 116 -7.36 24.50 -3.08
N SER A 117 -7.72 23.69 -4.07
CA SER A 117 -7.41 23.94 -5.48
C SER A 117 -5.91 24.13 -5.75
N PHE A 118 -5.07 23.27 -5.17
CA PHE A 118 -3.63 23.24 -5.39
C PHE A 118 -3.27 22.45 -6.64
N GLU A 119 -2.43 23.02 -7.51
CA GLU A 119 -1.87 22.33 -8.67
C GLU A 119 -0.72 21.42 -8.24
N TYR A 120 -1.05 20.19 -7.86
CA TYR A 120 -0.08 19.24 -7.31
C TYR A 120 0.83 18.59 -8.36
N THR A 121 0.41 18.57 -9.62
CA THR A 121 1.22 18.13 -10.76
C THR A 121 0.72 18.85 -12.01
N LYS A 122 1.53 18.85 -13.07
CA LYS A 122 1.27 19.57 -14.32
C LYS A 122 -0.20 19.46 -14.78
N ASP A 123 -0.88 20.59 -14.85
CA ASP A 123 -2.28 20.74 -15.32
C ASP A 123 -3.32 19.98 -14.48
N LYS A 124 -2.99 19.52 -13.27
CA LYS A 124 -3.93 18.84 -12.36
C LYS A 124 -4.04 19.57 -11.03
N VAL A 125 -5.28 19.92 -10.71
CA VAL A 125 -5.64 20.65 -9.50
C VAL A 125 -6.49 19.75 -8.60
N ALA A 126 -6.19 19.73 -7.31
CA ALA A 126 -6.98 19.03 -6.31
C ALA A 126 -7.03 19.80 -4.99
N SER A 127 -8.01 19.45 -4.15
CA SER A 127 -8.09 19.93 -2.78
C SER A 127 -7.64 18.83 -1.83
N PHE A 128 -6.63 19.13 -1.03
CA PHE A 128 -6.05 18.19 -0.07
C PHE A 128 -6.78 18.31 1.27
N SER A 129 -6.98 17.16 1.91
CA SER A 129 -7.57 17.08 3.25
C SER A 129 -6.46 16.83 4.27
N VAL A 130 -6.55 17.50 5.42
CA VAL A 130 -5.66 17.22 6.56
C VAL A 130 -5.97 15.84 7.13
N ALA A 131 -4.94 15.07 7.46
CA ALA A 131 -5.09 13.80 8.14
C ALA A 131 -5.41 14.00 9.62
N ASN A 132 -6.22 13.10 10.18
CA ASN A 132 -6.57 13.11 11.61
C ASN A 132 -6.40 11.71 12.24
N GLY A 133 -5.52 10.90 11.65
CA GLY A 133 -5.33 9.49 11.97
C GLY A 133 -5.09 8.67 10.70
N ASP A 134 -5.27 7.36 10.84
CA ASP A 134 -4.91 6.37 9.84
C ASP A 134 -5.56 6.64 8.48
N ILE A 135 -4.76 6.49 7.43
CA ILE A 135 -5.20 6.75 6.06
C ILE A 135 -5.43 5.41 5.36
N THR A 136 -6.67 5.18 4.96
CA THR A 136 -7.02 4.04 4.10
C THR A 136 -6.77 4.35 2.63
N LEU A 137 -6.26 3.37 1.90
CA LEU A 137 -6.06 3.42 0.46
C LEU A 137 -6.54 2.11 -0.19
N ALA A 138 -7.56 2.24 -1.04
CA ALA A 138 -8.17 1.11 -1.73
C ALA A 138 -7.22 0.49 -2.77
N SER A 139 -7.41 -0.78 -3.07
CA SER A 139 -6.72 -1.48 -4.15
C SER A 139 -6.84 -0.71 -5.48
N GLY A 140 -5.73 -0.57 -6.21
CA GLY A 140 -5.66 0.12 -7.50
C GLY A 140 -5.73 1.65 -7.44
N HIS A 141 -5.85 2.24 -6.25
CA HIS A 141 -5.88 3.68 -6.08
C HIS A 141 -4.48 4.23 -5.75
N THR A 142 -4.33 5.52 -5.96
CA THR A 142 -3.12 6.28 -5.68
C THR A 142 -3.39 7.31 -4.59
N LEU A 143 -2.49 7.41 -3.64
CA LEU A 143 -2.51 8.41 -2.58
C LEU A 143 -1.35 9.37 -2.80
N ILE A 144 -1.67 10.66 -2.84
CA ILE A 144 -0.69 11.74 -2.90
C ILE A 144 -0.61 12.33 -1.51
N ILE A 145 0.58 12.41 -0.95
CA ILE A 145 0.81 12.98 0.37
C ILE A 145 1.78 14.15 0.24
N PHE A 146 1.41 15.24 0.89
CA PHE A 146 2.29 16.34 1.24
C PHE A 146 2.37 16.45 2.75
N ILE A 147 3.55 16.77 3.25
CA ILE A 147 3.86 16.96 4.66
C ILE A 147 4.42 18.35 4.79
N GLU A 148 3.77 19.18 5.60
CA GLU A 148 4.24 20.51 5.94
C GLU A 148 5.18 20.43 7.14
N ASN A 149 6.33 21.10 7.04
CA ASN A 149 7.36 21.17 8.05
C ASN A 149 7.67 19.81 8.71
N PRO A 150 8.11 18.79 7.93
CA PRO A 150 8.66 17.58 8.52
C PRO A 150 9.75 17.96 9.52
N ASP A 151 9.67 17.38 10.72
CA ASP A 151 10.57 17.76 11.80
C ASP A 151 12.04 17.54 11.38
N ASN A 152 12.91 18.40 11.90
CA ASN A 152 14.35 18.29 11.71
C ASN A 152 14.81 18.35 10.24
N ILE A 153 14.20 19.20 9.40
CA ILE A 153 14.74 19.56 8.07
C ILE A 153 15.02 21.05 8.04
N SER A 154 16.27 21.43 7.72
CA SER A 154 16.72 22.82 7.67
C SER A 154 17.36 23.17 6.32
N PRO A 155 17.51 24.46 5.99
CA PRO A 155 18.20 24.87 4.75
C PRO A 155 19.64 24.36 4.65
N ASN A 156 20.29 24.05 5.79
CA ASN A 156 21.64 23.47 5.80
C ASN A 156 21.68 22.01 5.33
N ASP A 157 20.53 21.34 5.26
CA ASP A 157 20.42 19.93 4.85
C ASP A 157 20.24 19.77 3.33
N VAL A 158 20.23 20.86 2.56
CA VAL A 158 20.15 20.84 1.10
C VAL A 158 21.31 20.01 0.53
N GLY A 159 20.97 19.05 -0.34
CA GLY A 159 21.93 18.11 -0.93
C GLY A 159 22.20 16.86 -0.10
N THR A 160 21.64 16.76 1.12
CA THR A 160 21.69 15.52 1.91
C THR A 160 20.60 14.55 1.48
N ASN A 161 20.85 13.25 1.64
CA ASN A 161 19.87 12.21 1.37
C ASN A 161 19.07 11.92 2.65
N VAL A 162 17.76 11.99 2.55
CA VAL A 162 16.83 11.78 3.66
C VAL A 162 15.91 10.60 3.33
N GLY A 163 15.76 9.69 4.29
CA GLY A 163 14.84 8.57 4.20
C GLY A 163 13.43 8.96 4.64
N ILE A 164 12.44 8.54 3.84
CA ILE A 164 11.02 8.55 4.17
C ILE A 164 10.60 7.10 4.39
N VAL A 165 9.99 6.85 5.55
CA VAL A 165 9.52 5.52 5.94
C VAL A 165 8.02 5.57 6.15
N ILE A 166 7.30 4.65 5.54
CA ILE A 166 5.85 4.54 5.65
C ILE A 166 5.53 3.19 6.29
N PHE A 167 4.79 3.25 7.39
CA PHE A 167 4.32 2.09 8.12
C PHE A 167 2.86 1.84 7.76
N THR A 168 2.60 0.65 7.25
CA THR A 168 1.25 0.11 7.13
C THR A 168 1.02 -0.87 8.27
N GLU A 169 -0.23 -1.25 8.48
CA GLU A 169 -0.60 -2.31 9.42
C GLU A 169 0.19 -3.63 9.23
N ASN A 170 0.71 -3.90 8.02
CA ASN A 170 1.30 -5.20 7.66
C ASN A 170 2.77 -5.11 7.25
N GLY A 171 3.33 -3.90 7.08
CA GLY A 171 4.66 -3.74 6.52
C GLY A 171 5.25 -2.34 6.67
N GLN A 172 6.50 -2.23 6.24
CA GLN A 172 7.26 -0.98 6.24
C GLN A 172 7.86 -0.77 4.85
N TYR A 173 7.69 0.43 4.31
CA TYR A 173 8.22 0.82 3.02
C TYR A 173 9.20 1.98 3.19
N TYR A 174 10.37 1.86 2.58
CA TYR A 174 11.46 2.82 2.71
C TYR A 174 11.79 3.39 1.33
N ILE A 175 11.91 4.71 1.26
CA ILE A 175 12.39 5.40 0.08
C ILE A 175 13.29 6.56 0.48
N GLU A 176 14.29 6.85 -0.34
CA GLU A 176 15.22 7.94 -0.11
C GLU A 176 15.04 9.05 -1.14
N CYS A 177 15.28 10.28 -0.70
CA CYS A 177 15.29 11.44 -1.57
C CYS A 177 16.32 12.48 -1.13
N ILE A 178 16.87 13.18 -2.11
CA ILE A 178 17.78 14.29 -1.87
C ILE A 178 16.97 15.55 -1.58
N VAL A 179 17.33 16.24 -0.51
CA VAL A 179 16.73 17.53 -0.14
C VAL A 179 17.14 18.59 -1.18
N LYS A 180 16.14 19.29 -1.73
CA LYS A 180 16.33 20.35 -2.73
C LYS A 180 15.93 21.72 -2.17
N THR A 181 16.46 22.79 -2.76
CA THR A 181 15.96 24.14 -2.49
C THR A 181 14.59 24.31 -3.17
N ALA A 182 13.67 24.97 -2.50
CA ALA A 182 12.36 25.29 -3.07
C ALA A 182 12.41 26.47 -4.06
N GLU A 183 13.46 27.30 -3.99
CA GLU A 183 13.62 28.49 -4.84
C GLU A 183 14.08 28.17 -6.27
N ALA A 184 14.63 26.98 -6.49
CA ALA A 184 15.10 26.50 -7.80
C ALA A 184 14.28 25.30 -8.33
N ALA A 185 13.12 25.03 -7.71
CA ALA A 185 12.25 23.89 -8.02
C ALA A 185 11.15 24.23 -9.03
#